data_AF-A0A661ANM7-F1
#
_entry.id   AF-A0A661ANM7-F1
#
_cell.length_a   1.000
_cell.length_b   1.000
_cell.length_c   1.000
_cell.angle_alpha   90.00
_cell.angle_beta   90.00
_cell.angle_gamma   90.00
#
_symmetry.space_group_name_H-M   'P 1'
#
loop_
_entity.id
_entity.type
_entity.pdbx_description
1 polymer ?
#
loop_
_entity_poly.entity_id
_entity_poly.type
_entity_poly.pdbx_seq_one_letter_code
_entity_poly.pdbx_strand_id
1 'polypeptide(L)'
;MAQDLEIRITQLTNIPYLEFPRTEKIEKIMPMQEVVKIIPIKAKREVPTGEVKLKIEILEPYFQADADPQILRFRTKKFIPPNLVLYDKGVEEGEIVAGKSANISLVIKNEGGRAYDVKCKVGVPPGITYLGEKDMFNFGNMESGEWRRIDFPVFVGKRYAADSLRITLALQERRKEFSKNLTVAFPLNRPVRRIKEIIVRGEERQTGEAPPPPVLTVDVDVNVPETGKENPYAIAVIIGNRRYEEPSVPDVEYAENDVRTMREYLIKTLGFKPENIIEVIDAKKSDFERIFGTESNYKGQLYSWVKRNVSDVFVYYTGHGAPDPNTKKAYFVPVDCHPDYVELNGYPLDLFYRNLSKLPARSIVVVIDAC
;
A
#
# COMPACT_ATOMS: atom_id res chain seq x y z
N MET A 1 43.43 20.18 -41.93
CA MET A 1 42.13 19.60 -42.34
C MET A 1 42.30 18.10 -42.22
N ALA A 2 41.47 17.45 -41.42
CA ALA A 2 41.49 15.99 -41.29
C ALA A 2 40.53 15.38 -42.31
N GLN A 3 40.93 14.29 -42.96
CA GLN A 3 40.13 13.62 -44.00
C GLN A 3 40.16 12.11 -43.79
N ASP A 4 39.08 11.46 -44.21
CA ASP A 4 38.94 10.00 -44.24
C ASP A 4 39.29 9.31 -42.91
N LEU A 5 38.95 9.96 -41.78
CA LEU A 5 39.22 9.41 -40.45
C LEU A 5 38.39 8.15 -40.23
N GLU A 6 39.02 7.11 -39.70
CA GLU A 6 38.37 5.86 -39.32
C GLU A 6 38.14 5.85 -37.80
N ILE A 7 36.86 5.82 -37.39
CA ILE A 7 36.49 5.55 -36.02
C ILE A 7 36.47 4.03 -35.85
N ARG A 8 37.36 3.48 -35.04
CA ARG A 8 37.38 2.06 -34.67
C ARG A 8 36.83 1.87 -33.26
N ILE A 9 35.93 0.91 -33.12
CA ILE A 9 35.25 0.59 -31.86
C ILE A 9 35.56 -0.85 -31.47
N THR A 10 36.34 -1.00 -30.40
CA THR A 10 36.77 -2.30 -29.90
C THR A 10 36.13 -2.58 -28.55
N GLN A 11 35.43 -3.70 -28.45
CA GLN A 11 34.85 -4.13 -27.17
C GLN A 11 35.93 -4.79 -26.31
N LEU A 12 36.23 -4.17 -25.16
CA LEU A 12 37.26 -4.64 -24.23
C LEU A 12 36.71 -5.70 -23.26
N THR A 13 35.43 -5.63 -22.93
CA THR A 13 34.73 -6.60 -22.07
C THR A 13 33.73 -7.40 -22.89
N ASN A 14 33.89 -8.72 -22.93
CA ASN A 14 33.04 -9.60 -23.71
C ASN A 14 31.62 -9.71 -23.10
N ILE A 15 30.71 -8.86 -23.58
CA ILE A 15 29.28 -8.89 -23.27
C ILE A 15 28.59 -9.33 -24.57
N PRO A 16 28.08 -10.56 -24.65
CA PRO A 16 27.43 -11.07 -25.86
C PRO A 16 26.11 -10.32 -26.10
N TYR A 17 25.61 -10.44 -27.34
CA TYR A 17 24.33 -9.87 -27.78
C TYR A 17 24.26 -8.33 -27.80
N LEU A 18 25.40 -7.65 -27.72
CA LEU A 18 25.55 -6.23 -27.99
C LEU A 18 25.90 -6.04 -29.48
N GLU A 19 25.17 -5.16 -30.16
CA GLU A 19 25.34 -4.85 -31.58
C GLU A 19 25.66 -3.37 -31.75
N PHE A 20 26.80 -3.08 -32.39
CA PHE A 20 27.27 -1.74 -32.70
C PHE A 20 28.20 -1.82 -33.93
N PRO A 21 28.32 -0.74 -34.73
CA PRO A 21 29.26 -0.73 -35.83
C PRO A 21 30.69 -0.80 -35.29
N ARG A 22 31.53 -1.68 -35.84
CA ARG A 22 32.94 -1.80 -35.43
C ARG A 22 33.81 -0.68 -35.99
N THR A 23 33.39 -0.12 -37.12
CA THR A 23 34.10 0.93 -37.84
C THR A 23 33.10 1.93 -38.41
N GLU A 24 33.40 3.21 -38.29
CA GLU A 24 32.67 4.31 -38.90
C GLU A 24 33.67 5.27 -39.55
N LYS A 25 33.21 6.07 -40.53
CA LYS A 25 34.06 7.05 -41.21
C LYS A 25 33.61 8.47 -40.97
N ILE A 26 34.59 9.37 -40.86
CA ILE A 26 34.41 10.82 -40.95
C ILE A 26 35.16 11.32 -42.17
N GLU A 27 34.41 11.75 -43.20
CA GLU A 27 34.98 12.15 -44.49
C GLU A 27 35.92 13.34 -44.36
N LYS A 28 35.51 14.39 -43.64
CA LYS A 28 36.26 15.64 -43.58
C LYS A 28 35.91 16.48 -42.36
N ILE A 29 36.94 17.04 -41.73
CA ILE A 29 36.82 18.04 -40.65
C ILE A 29 37.68 19.26 -41.03
N MET A 30 37.03 20.41 -41.21
CA MET A 30 37.72 21.69 -41.47
C MET A 30 38.34 22.25 -40.18
N PRO A 31 39.37 23.10 -40.27
CA PRO A 31 39.89 23.83 -39.11
C PRO A 31 38.77 24.58 -38.39
N MET A 32 38.76 24.53 -37.05
CA MET A 32 37.74 25.15 -36.19
C MET A 32 36.31 24.62 -36.38
N GLN A 33 36.13 23.49 -37.07
CA GLN A 33 34.82 22.85 -37.24
C GLN A 33 34.68 21.63 -36.32
N GLU A 34 33.47 21.41 -35.82
CA GLU A 34 33.08 20.20 -35.09
C GLU A 34 32.20 19.31 -35.98
N VAL A 35 32.41 17.99 -35.90
CA VAL A 35 31.59 16.98 -36.58
C VAL A 35 31.09 15.99 -35.53
N VAL A 36 29.77 15.83 -35.44
CA VAL A 36 29.13 14.88 -34.52
C VAL A 36 28.71 13.64 -35.29
N LYS A 37 29.18 12.47 -34.83
CA LYS A 37 28.79 11.16 -35.38
C LYS A 37 28.01 10.37 -34.33
N ILE A 38 26.82 9.90 -34.70
CA ILE A 38 25.96 9.09 -33.82
C ILE A 38 26.24 7.62 -34.08
N ILE A 39 26.66 6.90 -33.03
CA ILE A 39 26.97 5.48 -33.07
C ILE A 39 25.82 4.71 -32.41
N PRO A 40 24.97 4.00 -33.17
CA PRO A 40 23.87 3.24 -32.59
C PRO A 40 24.39 2.00 -31.87
N ILE A 41 24.10 1.90 -30.56
CA ILE A 41 24.36 0.70 -29.76
C ILE A 41 23.02 0.03 -29.47
N LYS A 42 22.88 -1.23 -29.87
CA LYS A 42 21.69 -2.06 -29.67
C LYS A 42 22.04 -3.29 -28.85
N ALA A 43 21.06 -3.87 -28.15
CA ALA A 43 21.24 -5.12 -27.42
C ALA A 43 20.06 -6.04 -27.67
N LYS A 44 20.31 -7.36 -27.78
CA LYS A 44 19.25 -8.37 -27.79
C LYS A 44 18.74 -8.62 -26.37
N ARG A 45 17.59 -9.28 -26.24
CA ARG A 45 16.95 -9.56 -24.95
C ARG A 45 17.81 -10.44 -24.03
N GLU A 46 18.70 -11.23 -24.63
CA GLU A 46 19.59 -12.17 -23.96
C GLU A 46 20.84 -11.50 -23.38
N VAL A 47 21.02 -10.19 -23.56
CA VAL A 47 22.17 -9.46 -23.01
C VAL A 47 22.25 -9.67 -21.49
N PRO A 48 23.39 -10.10 -20.94
CA PRO A 48 23.53 -10.27 -19.50
C PRO A 48 23.60 -8.90 -18.79
N THR A 49 23.31 -8.91 -17.50
CA THR A 49 23.64 -7.76 -16.63
C THR A 49 25.15 -7.70 -16.45
N GLY A 50 25.77 -6.56 -16.77
CA GLY A 50 27.21 -6.43 -16.69
C GLY A 50 27.69 -5.01 -17.01
N GLU A 51 29.00 -4.80 -16.90
CA GLU A 51 29.65 -3.57 -17.34
C GLU A 51 30.25 -3.78 -18.75
N VAL A 52 29.89 -2.92 -19.69
CA VAL A 52 30.48 -2.84 -21.02
C VAL A 52 31.55 -1.75 -21.03
N LYS A 53 32.72 -2.08 -21.57
CA LYS A 53 33.80 -1.15 -21.88
C LYS A 53 34.10 -1.21 -23.38
N LEU A 54 33.92 -0.08 -24.06
CA LEU A 54 34.27 0.09 -25.46
C LEU A 54 35.47 1.04 -25.56
N LYS A 55 36.49 0.64 -26.29
CA LYS A 55 37.60 1.50 -26.71
C LYS A 55 37.23 2.15 -28.03
N ILE A 56 37.28 3.47 -28.09
CA ILE A 56 37.04 4.27 -29.29
C ILE A 56 38.37 4.85 -29.71
N GLU A 57 38.76 4.57 -30.95
CA GLU A 57 39.99 5.03 -31.57
C GLU A 57 39.63 5.82 -32.82
N ILE A 58 40.29 6.95 -33.05
CA ILE A 58 40.13 7.73 -34.28
C ILE A 58 41.47 7.68 -35.00
N LEU A 59 41.48 6.98 -36.13
CA LEU A 59 42.68 6.72 -36.90
C LEU A 59 42.74 7.66 -38.09
N GLU A 60 43.90 8.27 -38.29
CA GLU A 60 44.18 9.19 -39.39
C GLU A 60 45.07 8.47 -40.42
N PRO A 61 44.59 8.24 -41.66
CA PRO A 61 45.23 7.31 -42.58
C PRO A 61 46.52 7.83 -43.25
N TYR A 62 46.77 9.15 -43.29
CA TYR A 62 47.84 9.72 -44.10
C TYR A 62 49.15 9.98 -43.32
N PHE A 63 49.06 10.59 -42.15
CA PHE A 63 50.18 10.98 -41.30
C PHE A 63 50.28 10.15 -40.02
N GLN A 64 49.31 9.26 -39.76
CA GLN A 64 49.21 8.47 -38.53
C GLN A 64 49.12 9.36 -37.28
N ALA A 65 48.52 10.54 -37.45
CA ALA A 65 48.25 11.47 -36.36
C ALA A 65 46.97 11.06 -35.61
N ASP A 66 46.98 9.84 -35.06
CA ASP A 66 45.84 9.24 -34.38
C ASP A 66 45.48 10.01 -33.11
N ALA A 67 44.20 10.06 -32.79
CA ALA A 67 43.74 10.68 -31.55
C ALA A 67 43.97 9.74 -30.35
N ASP A 68 44.13 10.32 -29.16
CA ASP A 68 44.20 9.55 -27.91
C ASP A 68 42.93 8.70 -27.71
N PRO A 69 43.07 7.38 -27.48
CA PRO A 69 41.92 6.49 -27.39
C PRO A 69 41.06 6.80 -26.16
N GLN A 70 39.75 6.75 -26.35
CA GLN A 70 38.77 7.00 -25.28
C GLN A 70 38.08 5.70 -24.87
N ILE A 71 37.76 5.56 -23.58
CA ILE A 71 37.03 4.40 -23.05
C ILE A 71 35.63 4.82 -22.64
N LEU A 72 34.63 4.30 -23.35
CA LEU A 72 33.23 4.42 -22.98
C LEU A 72 32.83 3.26 -22.06
N ARG A 73 32.29 3.58 -20.88
CA ARG A 73 31.82 2.60 -19.88
C ARG A 73 30.33 2.78 -19.63
N PHE A 74 29.57 1.69 -19.73
CA PHE A 74 28.15 1.69 -19.39
C PHE A 74 27.71 0.33 -18.86
N ARG A 75 26.52 0.26 -18.26
CA ARG A 75 25.97 -0.98 -17.69
C ARG A 75 24.81 -1.49 -18.53
N THR A 76 24.77 -2.79 -18.73
CA THR A 76 23.62 -3.51 -19.31
C THR A 76 22.83 -4.18 -18.18
N LYS A 77 21.54 -4.39 -18.40
CA LYS A 77 20.66 -5.13 -17.50
C LYS A 77 19.96 -6.22 -18.30
N LYS A 78 19.98 -7.45 -17.79
CA LYS A 78 19.25 -8.57 -18.38
C LYS A 78 17.77 -8.21 -18.50
N PHE A 79 17.19 -8.53 -19.64
CA PHE A 79 15.77 -8.33 -19.87
C PHE A 79 14.95 -9.15 -18.86
N ILE A 80 14.09 -8.46 -18.10
CA ILE A 80 13.12 -9.08 -17.21
C ILE A 80 11.75 -8.92 -17.89
N PRO A 81 11.05 -10.02 -18.20
CA PRO A 81 9.73 -9.93 -18.81
C PRO A 81 8.72 -9.32 -17.82
N PRO A 82 7.70 -8.58 -18.30
CA PRO A 82 6.61 -8.14 -17.44
C PRO A 82 5.82 -9.34 -16.91
N ASN A 83 5.26 -9.20 -15.71
CA ASN A 83 4.43 -10.23 -15.09
C ASN A 83 3.20 -9.58 -14.47
N LEU A 84 2.12 -9.50 -15.26
CA LEU A 84 0.86 -8.95 -14.80
C LEU A 84 0.08 -10.02 -14.04
N VAL A 85 -0.25 -9.72 -12.79
CA VAL A 85 -0.99 -10.60 -11.89
C VAL A 85 -2.19 -9.87 -11.32
N LEU A 86 -3.23 -10.63 -11.00
CA LEU A 86 -4.30 -10.14 -10.14
C LEU A 86 -3.73 -10.11 -8.73
N TYR A 87 -3.55 -8.90 -8.21
CA TYR A 87 -3.06 -8.69 -6.86
C TYR A 87 -4.18 -8.82 -5.85
N ASP A 88 -5.32 -8.19 -6.13
CA ASP A 88 -6.48 -8.24 -5.24
C ASP A 88 -7.81 -8.15 -5.99
N LYS A 89 -8.89 -8.56 -5.32
CA LYS A 89 -10.27 -8.53 -5.81
C LYS A 89 -11.26 -8.27 -4.68
N GLY A 90 -12.31 -7.53 -4.96
CA GLY A 90 -13.38 -7.26 -4.00
C GLY A 90 -14.64 -6.72 -4.65
N VAL A 91 -15.60 -6.37 -3.81
CA VAL A 91 -16.87 -5.76 -4.20
C VAL A 91 -16.97 -4.42 -3.49
N GLU A 92 -16.85 -3.33 -4.22
CA GLU A 92 -16.90 -1.99 -3.66
C GLU A 92 -18.30 -1.67 -3.12
N GLU A 93 -19.34 -1.99 -3.90
CA GLU A 93 -20.72 -1.72 -3.56
C GLU A 93 -21.64 -2.88 -3.99
N GLY A 94 -22.69 -3.12 -3.21
CA GLY A 94 -23.66 -4.19 -3.49
C GLY A 94 -23.20 -5.58 -3.05
N GLU A 95 -23.89 -6.60 -3.54
CA GLU A 95 -23.67 -8.01 -3.18
C GLU A 95 -23.75 -8.90 -4.42
N ILE A 96 -22.86 -9.88 -4.54
CA ILE A 96 -22.88 -10.87 -5.62
C ILE A 96 -23.94 -11.94 -5.29
N VAL A 97 -25.20 -11.55 -5.48
CA VAL A 97 -26.40 -12.36 -5.24
C VAL A 97 -27.28 -12.33 -6.48
N ALA A 98 -27.93 -13.46 -6.79
CA ALA A 98 -28.81 -13.57 -7.94
C ALA A 98 -29.94 -12.53 -7.89
N GLY A 99 -30.08 -11.77 -8.98
CA GLY A 99 -31.08 -10.71 -9.14
C GLY A 99 -30.66 -9.33 -8.62
N LYS A 100 -29.44 -9.16 -8.09
CA LYS A 100 -28.87 -7.88 -7.66
C LYS A 100 -27.70 -7.45 -8.54
N SER A 101 -27.38 -6.16 -8.48
CA SER A 101 -26.14 -5.59 -9.02
C SER A 101 -25.06 -5.50 -7.96
N ALA A 102 -23.80 -5.62 -8.39
CA ALA A 102 -22.62 -5.44 -7.57
C ALA A 102 -21.57 -4.66 -8.37
N ASN A 103 -20.86 -3.74 -7.72
CA ASN A 103 -19.72 -3.06 -8.29
C ASN A 103 -18.44 -3.83 -7.92
N ILE A 104 -17.83 -4.46 -8.92
CA ILE A 104 -16.66 -5.32 -8.72
C ILE A 104 -15.41 -4.48 -8.92
N SER A 105 -14.46 -4.68 -8.03
CA SER A 105 -13.18 -3.98 -8.06
C SER A 105 -12.02 -4.97 -8.07
N LEU A 106 -11.06 -4.75 -8.98
CA LEU A 106 -9.91 -5.61 -9.20
C LEU A 106 -8.63 -4.78 -9.26
N VAL A 107 -7.57 -5.28 -8.64
CA VAL A 107 -6.24 -4.66 -8.64
C VAL A 107 -5.29 -5.54 -9.45
N ILE A 108 -4.71 -4.96 -10.50
CA ILE A 108 -3.71 -5.61 -11.36
C ILE A 108 -2.36 -4.99 -11.05
N LYS A 109 -1.36 -5.82 -10.75
CA LYS A 109 0.02 -5.41 -10.44
C LYS A 109 1.00 -6.01 -11.45
N ASN A 110 2.03 -5.25 -11.80
CA ASN A 110 3.16 -5.75 -12.56
C ASN A 110 4.30 -6.16 -11.61
N GLU A 111 4.50 -7.46 -11.40
CA GLU A 111 5.59 -7.99 -10.57
C GLU A 111 6.87 -8.31 -11.36
N GLY A 112 6.83 -8.13 -12.68
CA GLY A 112 7.97 -8.39 -13.56
C GLY A 112 8.71 -7.12 -13.93
N GLY A 113 9.38 -7.15 -15.09
CA GLY A 113 9.96 -5.96 -15.70
C GLY A 113 8.89 -5.06 -16.32
N ARG A 114 9.33 -3.95 -16.93
CA ARG A 114 8.43 -2.93 -17.49
C ARG A 114 7.47 -3.49 -18.56
N ALA A 115 6.19 -3.16 -18.43
CA ALA A 115 5.13 -3.41 -19.39
C ALA A 115 4.75 -2.12 -20.14
N TYR A 116 4.37 -2.25 -21.41
CA TYR A 116 4.07 -1.14 -22.33
C TYR A 116 2.68 -1.29 -22.95
N ASP A 117 1.96 -0.17 -23.01
CA ASP A 117 0.59 -0.06 -23.58
C ASP A 117 -0.33 -1.21 -23.14
N VAL A 118 -0.38 -1.45 -21.83
CA VAL A 118 -1.20 -2.50 -21.22
C VAL A 118 -2.66 -2.10 -21.30
N LYS A 119 -3.50 -3.00 -21.83
CA LYS A 119 -4.96 -2.85 -21.89
C LYS A 119 -5.60 -4.07 -21.25
N CYS A 120 -6.65 -3.87 -20.47
CA CYS A 120 -7.40 -4.94 -19.83
C CYS A 120 -8.81 -4.96 -20.39
N LYS A 121 -9.19 -6.06 -21.05
CA LYS A 121 -10.57 -6.31 -21.47
C LYS A 121 -11.26 -7.22 -20.46
N VAL A 122 -12.39 -6.77 -19.93
CA VAL A 122 -13.20 -7.53 -18.98
C VAL A 122 -14.22 -8.37 -19.73
N GLY A 123 -14.22 -9.68 -19.48
CA GLY A 123 -15.19 -10.63 -20.00
C GLY A 123 -16.04 -11.20 -18.87
N VAL A 124 -17.36 -11.08 -18.99
CA VAL A 124 -18.33 -11.66 -18.07
C VAL A 124 -18.92 -12.97 -18.64
N PRO A 125 -19.27 -13.96 -17.79
CA PRO A 125 -19.83 -15.22 -18.25
C PRO A 125 -21.32 -15.08 -18.62
N PRO A 126 -21.90 -16.03 -19.37
CA PRO A 126 -23.33 -16.04 -19.67
C PRO A 126 -24.20 -15.97 -18.40
N GLY A 127 -25.27 -15.18 -18.45
CA GLY A 127 -26.17 -14.95 -17.31
C GLY A 127 -25.76 -13.80 -16.38
N ILE A 128 -24.63 -13.15 -16.67
CA ILE A 128 -24.17 -11.92 -16.03
C ILE A 128 -24.15 -10.80 -17.06
N THR A 129 -24.72 -9.65 -16.71
CA THR A 129 -24.73 -8.47 -17.57
C THR A 129 -23.67 -7.49 -17.08
N TYR A 130 -22.74 -7.12 -17.96
CA TYR A 130 -21.82 -6.00 -17.72
C TYR A 130 -22.58 -4.69 -17.90
N LEU A 131 -22.58 -3.83 -16.89
CA LEU A 131 -23.31 -2.56 -16.90
C LEU A 131 -22.40 -1.34 -17.09
N GLY A 132 -21.08 -1.55 -17.26
CA GLY A 132 -20.14 -0.46 -17.49
C GLY A 132 -20.23 0.10 -18.92
N GLU A 133 -19.86 1.37 -19.09
CA GLU A 133 -19.85 2.04 -20.41
C GLU A 133 -18.80 1.46 -21.37
N LYS A 134 -17.66 0.99 -20.83
CA LYS A 134 -16.54 0.43 -21.58
C LYS A 134 -16.07 -0.84 -20.91
N ASP A 135 -15.88 -1.91 -21.68
CA ASP A 135 -15.33 -3.19 -21.22
C ASP A 135 -13.79 -3.26 -21.32
N MET A 136 -13.16 -2.22 -21.88
CA MET A 136 -11.72 -2.12 -22.10
C MET A 136 -11.11 -0.95 -21.31
N PHE A 137 -10.21 -1.27 -20.40
CA PHE A 137 -9.46 -0.34 -19.58
C PHE A 137 -8.04 -0.18 -20.12
N ASN A 138 -7.57 1.06 -20.28
CA ASN A 138 -6.22 1.35 -20.73
C ASN A 138 -5.34 1.74 -19.54
N PHE A 139 -4.30 0.95 -19.28
CA PHE A 139 -3.34 1.18 -18.19
C PHE A 139 -2.09 1.93 -18.65
N GLY A 140 -1.85 2.01 -19.97
CA GLY A 140 -0.65 2.61 -20.53
C GLY A 140 0.60 1.80 -20.16
N ASN A 141 1.70 2.47 -19.84
CA ASN A 141 2.91 1.79 -19.38
C ASN A 141 2.80 1.48 -17.89
N MET A 142 3.27 0.29 -17.50
CA MET A 142 3.34 -0.12 -16.09
C MET A 142 4.78 -0.50 -15.75
N GLU A 143 5.40 0.24 -14.86
CA GLU A 143 6.73 -0.08 -14.32
C GLU A 143 6.69 -1.32 -13.42
N SER A 144 7.86 -1.81 -13.03
CA SER A 144 7.96 -2.89 -12.05
C SER A 144 7.42 -2.43 -10.69
N GLY A 145 6.53 -3.23 -10.10
CA GLY A 145 5.83 -2.92 -8.85
C GLY A 145 4.58 -2.05 -9.01
N GLU A 146 4.39 -1.42 -10.17
CA GLU A 146 3.24 -0.54 -10.43
C GLU A 146 1.94 -1.33 -10.56
N TRP A 147 0.84 -0.72 -10.12
CA TRP A 147 -0.48 -1.33 -10.11
C TRP A 147 -1.54 -0.38 -10.68
N ARG A 148 -2.65 -0.97 -11.11
CA ARG A 148 -3.86 -0.28 -11.57
C ARG A 148 -5.09 -0.96 -11.01
N ARG A 149 -6.05 -0.15 -10.59
CA ARG A 149 -7.37 -0.58 -10.13
C ARG A 149 -8.37 -0.39 -11.26
N ILE A 150 -9.29 -1.34 -11.39
CA ILE A 150 -10.47 -1.23 -12.26
C ILE A 150 -11.71 -1.54 -11.46
N ASP A 151 -12.74 -0.72 -11.67
CA ASP A 151 -14.04 -0.83 -11.04
C ASP A 151 -15.09 -0.93 -12.15
N PHE A 152 -15.98 -1.90 -12.04
CA PHE A 152 -17.05 -2.07 -13.02
C PHE A 152 -18.30 -2.72 -12.43
N PRO A 153 -19.49 -2.20 -12.77
CA PRO A 153 -20.75 -2.75 -12.31
C PRO A 153 -21.15 -3.98 -13.11
N VAL A 154 -21.63 -4.99 -12.41
CA VAL A 154 -22.23 -6.20 -13.00
C VAL A 154 -23.61 -6.46 -12.39
N PHE A 155 -24.50 -7.05 -13.19
CA PHE A 155 -25.78 -7.55 -12.74
C PHE A 155 -25.83 -9.07 -12.83
N VAL A 156 -26.17 -9.73 -11.71
CA VAL A 156 -26.28 -11.19 -11.64
C VAL A 156 -27.71 -11.57 -12.00
N GLY A 157 -27.91 -12.30 -13.10
CA GLY A 157 -29.25 -12.73 -13.51
C GLY A 157 -29.91 -13.67 -12.48
N LYS A 158 -31.23 -13.56 -12.30
CA LYS A 158 -31.99 -14.42 -11.37
C LYS A 158 -31.90 -15.92 -11.67
N ARG A 159 -31.58 -16.29 -12.92
CA ARG A 159 -31.42 -17.67 -13.39
C ARG A 159 -29.96 -18.16 -13.34
N TYR A 160 -29.04 -17.35 -12.80
CA TYR A 160 -27.65 -17.73 -12.69
C TYR A 160 -27.49 -18.81 -11.61
N ALA A 161 -27.21 -20.03 -12.03
CA ALA A 161 -27.20 -21.22 -11.17
C ALA A 161 -25.79 -21.70 -10.78
N ALA A 162 -24.75 -20.92 -11.08
CA ALA A 162 -23.37 -21.29 -10.74
C ALA A 162 -22.96 -20.78 -9.36
N ASP A 163 -22.20 -21.58 -8.63
CA ASP A 163 -21.77 -21.26 -7.25
C ASP A 163 -20.75 -20.12 -7.15
N SER A 164 -20.14 -19.75 -8.28
CA SER A 164 -19.16 -18.67 -8.35
C SER A 164 -19.23 -17.89 -9.65
N LEU A 165 -19.17 -16.57 -9.55
CA LEU A 165 -19.01 -15.65 -10.67
C LEU A 165 -17.55 -15.66 -11.16
N ARG A 166 -17.32 -16.17 -12.36
CA ARG A 166 -15.98 -16.21 -12.98
C ARG A 166 -15.83 -15.12 -14.03
N ILE A 167 -15.00 -14.12 -13.75
CA ILE A 167 -14.69 -13.00 -14.65
C ILE A 167 -13.35 -13.26 -15.31
N THR A 168 -13.28 -13.07 -16.63
CA THR A 168 -12.05 -13.22 -17.40
C THR A 168 -11.47 -11.85 -17.71
N LEU A 169 -10.24 -11.59 -17.30
CA LEU A 169 -9.47 -10.40 -17.67
C LEU A 169 -8.51 -10.76 -18.78
N ALA A 170 -8.71 -10.23 -19.98
CA ALA A 170 -7.76 -10.34 -21.07
C ALA A 170 -6.80 -9.15 -21.03
N LEU A 171 -5.61 -9.37 -20.48
CA LEU A 171 -4.53 -8.38 -20.42
C LEU A 171 -3.72 -8.44 -21.72
N GLN A 172 -3.80 -7.37 -22.48
CA GLN A 172 -3.07 -7.17 -23.73
C GLN A 172 -1.88 -6.26 -23.45
N GLU A 173 -0.67 -6.72 -23.76
CA GLU A 173 0.54 -5.89 -23.77
C GLU A 173 0.99 -5.66 -25.21
N ARG A 174 1.76 -4.60 -25.46
CA ARG A 174 2.27 -4.28 -26.80
C ARG A 174 2.98 -5.46 -27.48
N ARG A 175 3.72 -6.26 -26.72
CA ARG A 175 4.40 -7.48 -27.14
C ARG A 175 3.47 -8.66 -26.81
N LYS A 176 2.87 -9.23 -27.86
CA LYS A 176 1.84 -10.28 -27.76
C LYS A 176 2.23 -11.49 -26.91
N GLU A 177 3.51 -11.81 -26.83
CA GLU A 177 4.09 -12.88 -26.00
C GLU A 177 3.88 -12.67 -24.49
N PHE A 178 3.61 -11.44 -24.03
CA PHE A 178 3.35 -11.12 -22.62
C PHE A 178 1.87 -10.82 -22.33
N SER A 179 1.00 -10.92 -23.33
CA SER A 179 -0.44 -10.84 -23.13
C SER A 179 -0.91 -12.09 -22.38
N LYS A 180 -1.76 -11.90 -21.37
CA LYS A 180 -2.19 -12.97 -20.46
C LYS A 180 -3.67 -12.85 -20.17
N ASN A 181 -4.35 -13.97 -20.08
CA ASN A 181 -5.73 -14.01 -19.58
C ASN A 181 -5.71 -14.48 -18.12
N LEU A 182 -6.38 -13.73 -17.25
CA LEU A 182 -6.58 -14.07 -15.84
C LEU A 182 -8.05 -14.38 -15.61
N THR A 183 -8.35 -15.46 -14.89
CA THR A 183 -9.72 -15.78 -14.51
C THR A 183 -9.90 -15.58 -13.01
N VAL A 184 -10.86 -14.75 -12.64
CA VAL A 184 -11.14 -14.33 -11.26
C VAL A 184 -12.48 -14.90 -10.84
N ALA A 185 -12.50 -15.71 -9.77
CA ALA A 185 -13.73 -16.28 -9.24
C ALA A 185 -14.21 -15.56 -7.97
N PHE A 186 -15.50 -15.24 -7.90
CA PHE A 186 -16.17 -14.67 -6.74
C PHE A 186 -17.25 -15.65 -6.24
N PRO A 187 -17.25 -16.09 -4.98
CA PRO A 187 -18.29 -16.96 -4.47
C PRO A 187 -19.65 -16.23 -4.42
N LEU A 188 -20.73 -16.88 -4.85
CA LEU A 188 -22.09 -16.35 -4.71
C LEU A 188 -22.60 -16.53 -3.27
N ASN A 189 -23.46 -15.61 -2.83
CA ASN A 189 -24.16 -15.68 -1.52
C ASN A 189 -23.22 -15.78 -0.30
N ARG A 190 -21.98 -15.30 -0.42
CA ARG A 190 -21.06 -15.11 0.69
C ARG A 190 -20.61 -13.65 0.71
N PRO A 191 -20.37 -13.06 1.90
CA PRO A 191 -19.82 -11.71 1.97
C PRO A 191 -18.45 -11.70 1.29
N VAL A 192 -18.38 -11.06 0.13
CA VAL A 192 -17.12 -10.75 -0.55
C VAL A 192 -16.61 -9.44 0.06
N ARG A 193 -15.31 -9.39 0.36
CA ARG A 193 -14.68 -8.25 1.03
C ARG A 193 -14.98 -6.94 0.29
N ARG A 194 -15.42 -5.92 1.03
CA ARG A 194 -15.56 -4.55 0.52
C ARG A 194 -14.20 -3.87 0.47
N ILE A 195 -13.92 -3.19 -0.65
CA ILE A 195 -12.67 -2.46 -0.82
C ILE A 195 -12.83 -1.10 -0.14
N LYS A 196 -12.03 -0.85 0.91
CA LYS A 196 -11.93 0.47 1.51
C LYS A 196 -10.99 1.34 0.68
N GLU A 197 -11.44 2.49 0.22
CA GLU A 197 -10.57 3.50 -0.38
C GLU A 197 -9.63 4.10 0.68
N ILE A 198 -8.34 4.14 0.39
CA ILE A 198 -7.37 4.94 1.14
C ILE A 198 -6.85 6.02 0.19
N ILE A 199 -7.30 7.26 0.40
CA ILE A 199 -6.79 8.44 -0.29
C ILE A 199 -5.45 8.80 0.35
N VAL A 200 -4.34 8.48 -0.33
CA VAL A 200 -3.02 8.95 0.08
C VAL A 200 -2.75 10.28 -0.64
N ARG A 201 -2.87 11.41 0.07
CA ARG A 201 -2.30 12.69 -0.37
C ARG A 201 -0.79 12.65 -0.19
N GLY A 202 -0.06 12.87 -1.28
CA GLY A 202 1.39 12.72 -1.33
C GLY A 202 2.15 13.85 -0.65
N GLU A 203 3.27 13.49 -0.03
CA GLU A 203 4.45 14.35 0.06
C GLU A 203 5.57 13.70 -0.75
N GLU A 204 6.19 14.52 -1.61
CA GLU A 204 7.37 14.18 -2.41
C GLU A 204 8.57 13.86 -1.52
N ARG A 205 9.13 12.65 -1.66
CA ARG A 205 10.58 12.45 -1.52
C ARG A 205 11.12 11.53 -2.61
N GLN A 206 12.13 12.05 -3.29
CA GLN A 206 12.94 11.38 -4.29
C GLN A 206 13.75 10.26 -3.65
N THR A 207 13.54 9.01 -4.09
CA THR A 207 14.58 8.04 -4.48
C THR A 207 13.90 6.79 -5.03
N GLY A 208 13.96 6.59 -6.35
CA GLY A 208 14.24 5.33 -7.07
C GLY A 208 13.47 4.02 -6.82
N GLU A 209 12.63 3.90 -5.80
CA GLU A 209 11.72 2.78 -5.57
C GLU A 209 10.30 3.31 -5.69
N ALA A 210 9.52 2.74 -6.62
CA ALA A 210 8.09 2.96 -6.61
C ALA A 210 7.58 2.52 -5.22
N PRO A 211 6.77 3.35 -4.51
CA PRO A 211 6.23 2.95 -3.23
C PRO A 211 5.55 1.58 -3.41
N PRO A 212 5.77 0.63 -2.48
CA PRO A 212 5.15 -0.67 -2.58
C PRO A 212 3.63 -0.49 -2.79
N PRO A 213 2.98 -1.29 -3.64
CA PRO A 213 1.53 -1.34 -3.66
C PRO A 213 1.04 -1.54 -2.22
N PRO A 214 -0.01 -0.83 -1.79
CA PRO A 214 -0.58 -1.08 -0.47
C PRO A 214 -0.88 -2.57 -0.35
N VAL A 215 -0.23 -3.22 0.62
CA VAL A 215 -0.55 -4.60 0.99
C VAL A 215 -1.87 -4.53 1.75
N LEU A 216 -2.93 -5.08 1.16
CA LEU A 216 -4.29 -5.11 1.72
C LEU A 216 -4.50 -6.28 2.70
N THR A 217 -3.41 -6.74 3.31
CA THR A 217 -3.44 -7.18 4.69
C THR A 217 -2.57 -6.19 5.42
N VAL A 218 -3.15 -5.45 6.37
CA VAL A 218 -2.30 -4.98 7.45
C VAL A 218 -1.79 -6.27 8.10
N ASP A 219 -0.55 -6.66 7.80
CA ASP A 219 0.08 -7.90 8.30
C ASP A 219 0.03 -7.97 9.83
N VAL A 220 -0.29 -6.84 10.47
CA VAL A 220 -0.52 -6.74 11.89
C VAL A 220 -1.65 -7.65 12.39
N ASP A 221 -2.75 -7.83 11.66
CA ASP A 221 -3.94 -8.56 12.16
C ASP A 221 -3.84 -10.09 12.07
N VAL A 222 -2.95 -10.61 11.21
CA VAL A 222 -2.92 -12.04 10.84
C VAL A 222 -1.69 -12.75 11.40
N ASN A 223 -0.55 -12.06 11.54
CA ASN A 223 0.70 -12.62 12.07
C ASN A 223 1.32 -11.68 13.10
N VAL A 224 0.65 -11.49 14.24
CA VAL A 224 1.20 -10.70 15.35
C VAL A 224 2.56 -11.28 15.75
N PRO A 225 3.67 -10.52 15.62
CA PRO A 225 5.00 -11.03 15.89
C PRO A 225 5.15 -11.37 17.37
N GLU A 226 5.50 -12.61 17.65
CA GLU A 226 5.87 -13.05 18.99
C GLU A 226 7.30 -12.62 19.29
N THR A 227 7.50 -12.00 20.44
CA THR A 227 8.84 -11.63 20.94
C THR A 227 9.06 -12.27 22.31
N GLY A 228 10.30 -12.53 22.69
CA GLY A 228 10.65 -13.00 24.04
C GLY A 228 10.60 -11.91 25.12
N LYS A 229 9.89 -10.80 24.88
CA LYS A 229 9.78 -9.69 25.82
C LYS A 229 8.78 -10.03 26.92
N GLU A 230 9.15 -9.78 28.17
CA GLU A 230 8.25 -9.92 29.32
C GLU A 230 8.06 -8.58 30.02
N ASN A 231 6.81 -8.20 30.25
CA ASN A 231 6.45 -7.00 31.00
C ASN A 231 5.28 -7.27 31.96
N PRO A 232 5.51 -8.08 33.01
CA PRO A 232 4.44 -8.62 33.86
C PRO A 232 3.75 -7.57 34.75
N TYR A 233 4.28 -6.35 34.82
CA TYR A 233 3.70 -5.24 35.59
C TYR A 233 3.10 -4.15 34.70
N ALA A 234 3.18 -4.28 33.38
CA ALA A 234 2.51 -3.36 32.48
C ALA A 234 1.00 -3.56 32.53
N ILE A 235 0.27 -2.46 32.49
CA ILE A 235 -1.18 -2.40 32.58
C ILE A 235 -1.70 -1.77 31.28
N ALA A 236 -2.69 -2.39 30.65
CA ALA A 236 -3.33 -1.82 29.48
C ALA A 236 -4.80 -1.51 29.72
N VAL A 237 -5.29 -0.46 29.07
CA VAL A 237 -6.71 -0.20 28.89
C VAL A 237 -6.98 -0.19 27.39
N ILE A 238 -7.91 -1.03 26.94
CA ILE A 238 -8.32 -1.13 25.54
C ILE A 238 -9.84 -0.91 25.49
N ILE A 239 -10.28 0.17 24.87
CA ILE A 239 -11.69 0.51 24.73
C ILE A 239 -12.04 0.57 23.24
N GLY A 240 -13.08 -0.16 22.85
CA GLY A 240 -13.62 -0.10 21.49
C GLY A 240 -15.11 0.15 21.50
N ASN A 241 -15.53 1.31 21.02
CA ASN A 241 -16.96 1.68 20.94
C ASN A 241 -17.45 1.49 19.51
N ARG A 242 -18.18 0.40 19.28
CA ARG A 242 -18.75 0.02 17.98
C ARG A 242 -20.20 0.47 17.86
N ARG A 243 -21.06 0.08 18.81
CA ARG A 243 -22.52 0.18 18.72
C ARG A 243 -23.02 1.28 19.64
N TYR A 244 -23.39 2.40 19.05
CA TYR A 244 -23.92 3.54 19.80
C TYR A 244 -25.43 3.36 20.02
N GLU A 245 -25.90 3.67 21.22
CA GLU A 245 -27.32 3.55 21.57
C GLU A 245 -28.18 4.55 20.79
N GLU A 246 -27.60 5.71 20.45
CA GLU A 246 -28.25 6.73 19.63
C GLU A 246 -28.21 6.39 18.14
N PRO A 247 -29.37 6.21 17.47
CA PRO A 247 -29.41 5.82 16.05
C PRO A 247 -28.80 6.84 15.09
N SER A 248 -28.64 8.10 15.53
CA SER A 248 -28.02 9.17 14.76
C SER A 248 -26.50 9.10 14.74
N VAL A 249 -25.89 8.31 15.64
CA VAL A 249 -24.45 8.09 15.72
C VAL A 249 -24.10 6.83 14.93
N PRO A 250 -23.30 6.92 13.84
CA PRO A 250 -22.96 5.75 13.03
C PRO A 250 -22.14 4.71 13.80
N ASP A 251 -22.37 3.42 13.53
CA ASP A 251 -21.55 2.35 14.09
C ASP A 251 -20.09 2.42 13.61
N VAL A 252 -19.14 2.09 14.49
CA VAL A 252 -17.71 1.97 14.16
C VAL A 252 -17.38 0.50 13.90
N GLU A 253 -17.67 0.03 12.69
CA GLU A 253 -17.70 -1.41 12.33
C GLU A 253 -16.42 -2.20 12.66
N TYR A 254 -15.26 -1.54 12.79
CA TYR A 254 -13.95 -2.18 12.99
C TYR A 254 -13.46 -2.18 14.44
N ALA A 255 -14.11 -1.43 15.35
CA ALA A 255 -13.65 -1.25 16.71
C ALA A 255 -13.40 -2.57 17.46
N GLU A 256 -14.29 -3.57 17.32
CA GLU A 256 -14.08 -4.90 17.94
C GLU A 256 -12.85 -5.63 17.39
N ASN A 257 -12.60 -5.54 16.07
CA ASN A 257 -11.44 -6.17 15.46
C ASN A 257 -10.15 -5.48 15.94
N ASP A 258 -10.16 -4.16 15.99
CA ASP A 258 -8.98 -3.38 16.38
C ASP A 258 -8.62 -3.62 17.85
N VAL A 259 -9.61 -3.71 18.73
CA VAL A 259 -9.42 -4.13 20.14
C VAL A 259 -8.78 -5.51 20.23
N ARG A 260 -9.31 -6.49 19.48
CA ARG A 260 -8.78 -7.85 19.47
C ARG A 260 -7.34 -7.89 18.98
N THR A 261 -7.04 -7.21 17.88
CA THR A 261 -5.67 -7.12 17.34
C THR A 261 -4.74 -6.48 18.36
N MET A 262 -5.12 -5.33 18.93
CA MET A 262 -4.28 -4.61 19.89
C MET A 262 -4.00 -5.44 21.14
N ARG A 263 -5.00 -6.19 21.63
CA ARG A 263 -4.83 -7.15 22.74
C ARG A 263 -3.74 -8.17 22.41
N GLU A 264 -3.77 -8.75 21.21
CA GLU A 264 -2.76 -9.72 20.77
C GLU A 264 -1.36 -9.11 20.71
N TYR A 265 -1.20 -7.87 20.22
CA TYR A 265 0.09 -7.16 20.22
C TYR A 265 0.64 -6.93 21.62
N LEU A 266 -0.22 -6.50 22.54
CA LEU A 266 0.18 -6.24 23.92
C LEU A 266 0.70 -7.51 24.58
N ILE A 267 0.05 -8.64 24.33
CA ILE A 267 0.45 -9.95 24.88
C ILE A 267 1.69 -10.49 24.17
N LYS A 268 1.61 -10.74 22.86
CA LYS A 268 2.62 -11.47 22.08
C LYS A 268 3.88 -10.66 21.81
N THR A 269 3.74 -9.36 21.57
CA THR A 269 4.86 -8.51 21.16
C THR A 269 5.40 -7.67 22.32
N LEU A 270 4.54 -7.23 23.23
CA LEU A 270 4.96 -6.34 24.32
C LEU A 270 5.10 -7.04 25.68
N GLY A 271 4.69 -8.30 25.80
CA GLY A 271 4.88 -9.13 26.99
C GLY A 271 3.93 -8.81 28.13
N PHE A 272 2.78 -8.20 27.84
CA PHE A 272 1.77 -7.88 28.85
C PHE A 272 1.07 -9.17 29.28
N LYS A 273 0.72 -9.24 30.57
CA LYS A 273 -0.10 -10.32 31.08
C LYS A 273 -1.57 -10.09 30.72
N PRO A 274 -2.30 -11.10 30.21
CA PRO A 274 -3.72 -10.97 29.88
C PRO A 274 -4.57 -10.45 31.04
N GLU A 275 -4.24 -10.78 32.29
CA GLU A 275 -4.92 -10.31 33.50
C GLU A 275 -4.70 -8.82 33.81
N ASN A 276 -3.70 -8.19 33.19
CA ASN A 276 -3.40 -6.76 33.35
C ASN A 276 -4.06 -5.88 32.26
N ILE A 277 -4.91 -6.47 31.41
CA ILE A 277 -5.58 -5.76 30.32
C ILE A 277 -7.03 -5.51 30.71
N ILE A 278 -7.39 -4.24 30.90
CA ILE A 278 -8.77 -3.79 31.05
C ILE A 278 -9.34 -3.61 29.65
N GLU A 279 -10.17 -4.53 29.20
CA GLU A 279 -10.80 -4.48 27.88
C GLU A 279 -12.29 -4.18 28.01
N VAL A 280 -12.79 -3.18 27.27
CA VAL A 280 -14.21 -2.82 27.25
C VAL A 280 -14.66 -2.59 25.81
N ILE A 281 -15.68 -3.35 25.39
CA ILE A 281 -16.40 -3.11 24.13
C ILE A 281 -17.68 -2.37 24.46
N ASP A 282 -18.01 -1.36 23.65
CA ASP A 282 -19.20 -0.52 23.79
C ASP A 282 -19.27 0.14 25.18
N ALA A 283 -18.21 0.87 25.54
CA ALA A 283 -18.05 1.48 26.86
C ALA A 283 -19.02 2.64 27.08
N LYS A 284 -19.68 2.62 28.24
CA LYS A 284 -20.56 3.70 28.73
C LYS A 284 -19.77 4.77 29.48
N LYS A 285 -20.37 5.94 29.71
CA LYS A 285 -19.70 7.02 30.47
C LYS A 285 -19.20 6.53 31.83
N SER A 286 -20.00 5.71 32.51
CA SER A 286 -19.64 5.12 33.81
C SER A 286 -18.41 4.21 33.74
N ASP A 287 -18.11 3.58 32.61
CA ASP A 287 -16.88 2.81 32.42
C ASP A 287 -15.65 3.71 32.34
N PHE A 288 -15.73 4.82 31.60
CA PHE A 288 -14.65 5.81 31.57
C PHE A 288 -14.35 6.36 32.96
N GLU A 289 -15.39 6.75 33.70
CA GLU A 289 -15.24 7.27 35.06
C GLU A 289 -14.70 6.21 36.03
N ARG A 290 -15.16 4.96 35.92
CA ARG A 290 -14.65 3.82 36.71
C ARG A 290 -13.18 3.56 36.42
N ILE A 291 -12.74 3.64 35.16
CA ILE A 291 -11.38 3.28 34.73
C ILE A 291 -10.40 4.43 35.00
N PHE A 292 -10.73 5.63 34.54
CA PHE A 292 -9.84 6.80 34.53
C PHE A 292 -10.10 7.80 35.67
N GLY A 293 -11.21 7.65 36.38
CA GLY A 293 -11.64 8.57 37.43
C GLY A 293 -12.53 9.71 36.92
N THR A 294 -12.99 10.53 37.84
CA THR A 294 -13.78 11.74 37.59
C THR A 294 -12.94 12.99 37.83
N GLU A 295 -13.54 14.17 37.67
CA GLU A 295 -12.88 15.43 38.01
C GLU A 295 -12.53 15.54 39.50
N SER A 296 -13.42 15.07 40.38
CA SER A 296 -13.21 15.10 41.83
C SER A 296 -12.36 13.94 42.34
N ASN A 297 -12.29 12.82 41.61
CA ASN A 297 -11.53 11.65 42.01
C ASN A 297 -10.83 10.97 40.83
N TYR A 298 -9.54 11.26 40.67
CA TYR A 298 -8.69 10.67 39.63
C TYR A 298 -8.28 9.21 39.90
N LYS A 299 -8.57 8.66 41.10
CA LYS A 299 -8.12 7.31 41.50
C LYS A 299 -9.09 6.23 41.00
N GLY A 300 -9.25 6.12 39.69
CA GLY A 300 -10.02 5.04 39.05
C GLY A 300 -9.35 3.66 39.16
N GLN A 301 -9.92 2.67 38.48
CA GLN A 301 -9.40 1.31 38.42
C GLN A 301 -7.94 1.28 37.92
N LEU A 302 -7.62 2.06 36.88
CA LEU A 302 -6.27 2.11 36.32
C LEU A 302 -5.25 2.58 37.36
N TYR A 303 -5.58 3.61 38.15
CA TYR A 303 -4.72 4.07 39.25
C TYR A 303 -4.44 2.97 40.28
N SER A 304 -5.44 2.15 40.58
CA SER A 304 -5.33 1.06 41.56
C SER A 304 -4.47 -0.11 41.08
N TRP A 305 -4.36 -0.30 39.75
CA TRP A 305 -3.58 -1.37 39.14
C TRP A 305 -2.11 -0.98 38.90
N VAL A 306 -1.83 0.31 38.76
CA VAL A 306 -0.48 0.84 38.52
C VAL A 306 0.41 0.68 39.75
N LYS A 307 1.55 0.00 39.57
CA LYS A 307 2.64 -0.04 40.56
C LYS A 307 3.53 1.17 40.40
N ARG A 308 3.72 1.92 41.50
CA ARG A 308 4.51 3.16 41.54
C ARG A 308 5.90 2.95 40.93
N ASN A 309 6.23 3.73 39.91
CA ASN A 309 7.50 3.76 39.17
C ASN A 309 7.93 2.41 38.55
N VAL A 310 7.00 1.45 38.41
CA VAL A 310 7.27 0.10 37.89
C VAL A 310 6.43 -0.17 36.65
N SER A 311 5.12 0.10 36.71
CA SER A 311 4.20 -0.24 35.62
C SER A 311 4.40 0.68 34.41
N ASP A 312 4.48 0.10 33.22
CA ASP A 312 4.19 0.82 31.98
C ASP A 312 2.69 0.77 31.72
N VAL A 313 2.10 1.90 31.35
CA VAL A 313 0.68 2.01 31.04
C VAL A 313 0.49 2.18 29.54
N PHE A 314 -0.41 1.41 28.96
CA PHE A 314 -0.82 1.55 27.57
C PHE A 314 -2.32 1.77 27.49
N VAL A 315 -2.76 2.85 26.84
CA VAL A 315 -4.17 3.12 26.61
C VAL A 315 -4.44 3.15 25.11
N TYR A 316 -5.40 2.32 24.68
CA TYR A 316 -5.91 2.30 23.31
C TYR A 316 -7.40 2.58 23.31
N TYR A 317 -7.83 3.55 22.52
CA TYR A 317 -9.24 3.85 22.28
C TYR A 317 -9.52 3.85 20.79
N THR A 318 -10.57 3.14 20.37
CA THR A 318 -11.15 3.20 19.02
C THR A 318 -12.65 3.49 19.12
N GLY A 319 -13.15 4.52 18.43
CA GLY A 319 -14.53 4.99 18.57
C GLY A 319 -14.73 6.44 18.10
N HIS A 320 -15.83 7.08 18.46
CA HIS A 320 -16.12 8.47 18.08
C HIS A 320 -15.52 9.47 19.09
N GLY A 321 -14.93 10.52 18.55
CA GLY A 321 -14.68 11.75 19.28
C GLY A 321 -15.71 12.80 18.89
N ALA A 322 -15.94 13.78 19.75
CA ALA A 322 -16.69 14.96 19.35
C ALA A 322 -16.22 16.20 20.09
N PRO A 323 -16.08 17.34 19.39
CA PRO A 323 -15.92 18.62 20.05
C PRO A 323 -17.28 19.13 20.54
N ASP A 324 -17.32 19.73 21.72
CA ASP A 324 -18.48 20.50 22.15
C ASP A 324 -18.68 21.72 21.20
N PRO A 325 -19.88 21.93 20.63
CA PRO A 325 -20.12 22.98 19.66
C PRO A 325 -19.78 24.39 20.16
N ASN A 326 -19.97 24.65 21.46
CA ASN A 326 -19.87 25.97 22.08
C ASN A 326 -18.45 26.28 22.57
N THR A 327 -17.87 25.37 23.33
CA THR A 327 -16.59 25.52 24.03
C THR A 327 -15.40 24.99 23.21
N LYS A 328 -15.66 24.22 22.15
CA LYS A 328 -14.65 23.53 21.33
C LYS A 328 -13.78 22.54 22.10
N LYS A 329 -14.17 22.14 23.31
CA LYS A 329 -13.49 21.10 24.09
C LYS A 329 -13.75 19.73 23.46
N ALA A 330 -12.73 18.88 23.42
CA ALA A 330 -12.85 17.53 22.87
C ALA A 330 -13.28 16.51 23.93
N TYR A 331 -14.12 15.56 23.53
CA TYR A 331 -14.63 14.48 24.37
C TYR A 331 -14.47 13.15 23.66
N PHE A 332 -14.23 12.09 24.43
CA PHE A 332 -14.59 10.75 23.99
C PHE A 332 -16.11 10.63 24.00
N VAL A 333 -16.68 9.91 23.04
CA VAL A 333 -18.11 9.64 22.96
C VAL A 333 -18.36 8.21 23.46
N PRO A 334 -18.86 8.03 24.70
CA PRO A 334 -19.42 6.77 25.16
C PRO A 334 -20.58 6.30 24.28
N VAL A 335 -20.89 5.00 24.30
CA VAL A 335 -21.99 4.47 23.49
C VAL A 335 -23.38 4.98 23.90
N ASP A 336 -23.52 5.42 25.15
CA ASP A 336 -24.73 6.03 25.72
C ASP A 336 -24.74 7.57 25.63
N CYS A 337 -23.80 8.17 24.87
CA CYS A 337 -23.71 9.61 24.71
C CYS A 337 -24.59 10.11 23.56
N HIS A 338 -25.42 11.12 23.86
CA HIS A 338 -26.18 11.83 22.83
C HIS A 338 -25.31 12.91 22.18
N PRO A 339 -25.18 12.96 20.83
CA PRO A 339 -24.25 13.85 20.14
C PRO A 339 -24.50 15.34 20.43
N ASP A 340 -25.77 15.75 20.56
CA ASP A 340 -26.14 17.14 20.92
C ASP A 340 -25.79 17.54 22.36
N TYR A 341 -25.51 16.58 23.24
CA TYR A 341 -25.25 16.79 24.68
C TYR A 341 -23.88 16.25 25.10
N VAL A 342 -22.90 16.28 24.19
CA VAL A 342 -21.55 15.75 24.45
C VAL A 342 -20.88 16.40 25.67
N GLU A 343 -21.14 17.69 25.96
CA GLU A 343 -20.64 18.36 27.18
C GLU A 343 -21.12 17.67 28.46
N LEU A 344 -22.34 17.11 28.46
CA LEU A 344 -22.95 16.46 29.62
C LEU A 344 -22.65 14.97 29.67
N ASN A 345 -22.70 14.29 28.52
CA ASN A 345 -22.70 12.82 28.44
C ASN A 345 -21.37 12.25 27.90
N GLY A 346 -20.50 13.09 27.36
CA GLY A 346 -19.16 12.72 26.94
C GLY A 346 -18.18 12.61 28.11
N TYR A 347 -17.02 11.99 27.87
CA TYR A 347 -15.90 12.00 28.81
C TYR A 347 -14.82 12.98 28.32
N PRO A 348 -14.54 14.09 29.05
CA PRO A 348 -13.65 15.14 28.56
C PRO A 348 -12.22 14.64 28.33
N LEU A 349 -11.64 14.95 27.17
CA LEU A 349 -10.28 14.55 26.81
C LEU A 349 -9.23 15.24 27.69
N ASP A 350 -9.48 16.48 28.12
CA ASP A 350 -8.59 17.19 29.04
C ASP A 350 -8.61 16.58 30.45
N LEU A 351 -9.78 16.13 30.92
CA LEU A 351 -9.94 15.40 32.18
C LEU A 351 -9.17 14.07 32.12
N PHE A 352 -9.31 13.33 31.02
CA PHE A 352 -8.56 12.10 30.77
C PHE A 352 -7.05 12.31 30.94
N TYR A 353 -6.45 13.26 30.22
CA TYR A 353 -5.01 13.53 30.31
C TYR A 353 -4.60 14.05 31.70
N ARG A 354 -5.43 14.88 32.34
CA ARG A 354 -5.20 15.40 33.69
C ARG A 354 -5.21 14.29 34.75
N ASN A 355 -6.01 13.26 34.57
CA ASN A 355 -6.04 12.12 35.47
C ASN A 355 -4.87 11.15 35.19
N LEU A 356 -4.55 10.91 33.92
CA LEU A 356 -3.40 10.08 33.55
C LEU A 356 -2.07 10.67 34.05
N SER A 357 -1.89 12.00 34.01
CA SER A 357 -0.65 12.64 34.48
C SER A 357 -0.38 12.47 35.98
N LYS A 358 -1.40 12.08 36.75
CA LYS A 358 -1.30 11.78 38.19
C LYS A 358 -1.00 10.31 38.48
N LEU A 359 -0.98 9.45 37.46
CA LEU A 359 -0.61 8.04 37.63
C LEU A 359 0.87 7.94 38.00
N PRO A 360 1.22 7.18 39.04
CA PRO A 360 2.62 6.97 39.41
C PRO A 360 3.27 5.90 38.51
N ALA A 361 3.00 5.91 37.20
CA ALA A 361 3.53 4.94 36.25
C ALA A 361 4.99 5.27 35.87
N ARG A 362 5.73 4.25 35.41
CA ARG A 362 7.07 4.45 34.84
C ARG A 362 7.01 5.14 33.47
N SER A 363 6.05 4.73 32.65
CA SER A 363 5.78 5.28 31.33
C SER A 363 4.28 5.17 31.02
N ILE A 364 3.77 6.08 30.19
CA ILE A 364 2.38 6.09 29.72
C ILE A 364 2.39 6.32 28.22
N VAL A 365 1.78 5.40 27.47
CA VAL A 365 1.53 5.52 26.03
C VAL A 365 0.03 5.57 25.82
N VAL A 366 -0.41 6.54 25.02
CA VAL A 366 -1.82 6.73 24.67
C VAL A 366 -1.93 6.71 23.15
N VAL A 367 -2.83 5.89 22.65
CA VAL A 367 -3.21 5.80 21.24
C VAL A 367 -4.71 6.00 21.16
N ILE A 368 -5.12 7.06 20.44
CA ILE A 368 -6.52 7.40 20.22
C ILE A 368 -6.76 7.33 18.72
N ASP A 369 -7.64 6.42 18.34
CA ASP A 369 -8.12 6.21 16.97
C ASP A 369 -9.59 6.63 16.93
N ALA A 370 -9.81 7.95 16.84
CA ALA A 370 -11.14 8.55 16.91
C ALA A 370 -11.34 9.56 15.78
N CYS A 371 -12.51 9.50 15.16
CA CYS A 371 -12.95 10.43 14.12
C CYS A 371 -13.55 11.72 14.68
#